data_AF-A0A7Z0IWV9-F1
#
_entry.id   AF-A0A7Z0IWV9-F1
#
_cell.length_a   1.000
_cell.length_b   1.000
_cell.length_c   1.000
_cell.angle_alpha   90.00
_cell.angle_beta   90.00
_cell.angle_gamma   90.00
#
_symmetry.space_group_name_H-M   'P 1'
#
loop_
_entity.id
_entity.type
_entity.pdbx_description
1 polymer ?
#
loop_
_entity_poly.entity_id
_entity_poly.type
_entity_poly.pdbx_seq_one_letter_code
_entity_poly.pdbx_strand_id
1 'polypeptide(L)'
;MVSIVRGQIADPHLANKARLGTPEDIRGCLSCNQMCWGRRSRDYWISCLINPSVGREAEWGGDRFEPVENPQLVLVVGGGPAGLEAARVAAERGHRVILSEASDRLGGAFRLAGEQPRRAQILDLISWYETRFEKLGVEVRFNSYIEGSDVTDIGADVVILATGSLPQETGFQKAMPDRPSLAGIERGNVFSAESVIARQARLGKRVVVTDETGGWKGCGTAWKLAEQGHEVIVVTPDALIEKELQRTSADVPLRRTLSMLGVQFERRAA
;
A
#
# COMPACT_ATOMS: atom_id res chain seq x y z
N MET A 1 27.24 -9.30 -17.78
CA MET A 1 26.99 -8.16 -16.87
C MET A 1 25.50 -8.00 -16.71
N VAL A 2 24.99 -7.88 -15.47
CA VAL A 2 23.56 -7.64 -15.18
C VAL A 2 23.42 -6.22 -14.63
N SER A 3 22.59 -5.38 -15.25
CA SER A 3 22.38 -4.00 -14.81
C SER A 3 21.08 -3.87 -14.01
N ILE A 4 21.18 -3.42 -12.76
CA ILE A 4 20.04 -3.30 -11.83
C ILE A 4 20.14 -1.95 -11.12
N VAL A 5 19.16 -1.08 -11.38
CA VAL A 5 19.07 0.25 -10.73
C VAL A 5 18.07 0.21 -9.58
N ARG A 6 16.77 0.17 -9.86
CA ARG A 6 15.71 0.27 -8.84
C ARG A 6 15.72 -0.90 -7.83
N GLY A 7 16.20 -2.07 -8.23
CA GLY A 7 16.43 -3.19 -7.32
C GLY A 7 17.46 -2.87 -6.23
N GLN A 8 18.55 -2.16 -6.59
CA GLN A 8 19.57 -1.75 -5.62
C GLN A 8 19.13 -0.54 -4.78
N ILE A 9 18.22 0.30 -5.29
CA ILE A 9 17.58 1.35 -4.47
C ILE A 9 16.67 0.72 -3.41
N ALA A 10 15.90 -0.31 -3.80
CA ALA A 10 15.02 -1.03 -2.89
C ALA A 10 15.80 -1.83 -1.83
N ASP A 11 16.93 -2.43 -2.23
CA ASP A 11 17.81 -3.18 -1.35
C ASP A 11 19.29 -2.94 -1.73
N PRO A 12 20.01 -2.06 -1.02
CA PRO A 12 21.43 -1.77 -1.30
C PRO A 12 22.34 -2.98 -1.06
N HIS A 13 21.83 -4.05 -0.43
CA HIS A 13 22.57 -5.28 -0.16
C HIS A 13 22.17 -6.44 -1.08
N LEU A 14 21.35 -6.19 -2.10
CA LEU A 14 20.84 -7.20 -3.04
C LEU A 14 21.95 -8.13 -3.56
N ALA A 15 23.05 -7.58 -4.06
CA ALA A 15 24.14 -8.37 -4.63
C ALA A 15 24.85 -9.23 -3.58
N ASN A 16 25.01 -8.71 -2.35
CA ASN A 16 25.62 -9.47 -1.25
C ASN A 16 24.72 -10.63 -0.80
N LYS A 17 23.42 -10.39 -0.62
CA LYS A 17 22.44 -11.42 -0.24
C LYS A 17 22.34 -12.51 -1.31
N ALA A 18 22.29 -12.13 -2.59
CA ALA A 18 22.30 -13.07 -3.71
C ALA A 18 23.56 -13.95 -3.71
N ARG A 19 24.73 -13.35 -3.47
CA ARG A 19 26.00 -14.09 -3.38
C ARG A 19 26.06 -15.02 -2.17
N LEU A 20 25.43 -14.65 -1.06
CA LEU A 20 25.34 -15.46 0.15
C LEU A 20 24.29 -16.58 0.06
N GLY A 21 23.55 -16.68 -1.05
CA GLY A 21 22.52 -17.70 -1.23
C GLY A 21 21.28 -17.49 -0.38
N THR A 22 20.96 -16.23 -0.02
CA THR A 22 19.78 -15.85 0.79
C THR A 22 18.82 -14.94 -0.01
N PRO A 23 18.32 -15.39 -1.18
CA PRO A 23 17.45 -14.57 -2.02
C PRO A 23 16.15 -14.13 -1.34
N GLU A 24 15.65 -14.90 -0.38
CA GLU A 24 14.45 -14.59 0.41
C GLU A 24 14.64 -13.36 1.32
N ASP A 25 15.88 -12.96 1.61
CA ASP A 25 16.18 -11.73 2.36
C ASP A 25 16.24 -10.49 1.47
N ILE A 26 16.17 -10.64 0.15
CA ILE A 26 16.21 -9.53 -0.80
C ILE A 26 14.87 -8.80 -0.79
N ARG A 27 14.90 -7.52 -0.44
CA ARG A 27 13.71 -6.66 -0.48
C ARG A 27 13.41 -6.27 -1.93
N GLY A 28 12.48 -6.98 -2.57
CA GLY A 28 12.14 -6.83 -3.98
C GLY A 28 11.54 -5.46 -4.35
N CYS A 29 12.05 -4.83 -5.42
CA CYS A 29 11.50 -3.57 -5.91
C CYS A 29 10.08 -3.75 -6.49
N LEU A 30 9.13 -2.94 -6.01
CA LEU A 30 7.75 -2.94 -6.50
C LEU A 30 7.55 -2.42 -7.92
N SER A 31 8.59 -1.86 -8.54
CA SER A 31 8.49 -1.12 -9.80
C SER A 31 7.46 0.03 -9.80
N CYS A 32 7.13 0.58 -8.62
CA CYS A 32 6.04 1.56 -8.47
C CYS A 32 6.37 2.96 -9.02
N ASN A 33 7.65 3.28 -9.20
CA ASN A 33 8.17 4.60 -9.60
C ASN A 33 7.72 5.78 -8.70
N GLN A 34 7.08 5.56 -7.54
CA GLN A 34 6.50 6.63 -6.72
C GLN A 34 7.55 7.54 -6.10
N MET A 35 8.49 6.95 -5.34
CA MET A 35 9.46 7.71 -4.55
C MET A 35 10.82 7.83 -5.21
N CYS A 36 11.19 6.90 -6.10
CA CYS A 36 12.44 6.99 -6.84
C CYS A 36 12.28 7.99 -8.00
N TRP A 37 11.66 7.54 -9.08
CA TRP A 37 11.40 8.39 -10.25
C TRP A 37 10.45 9.55 -9.93
N GLY A 38 9.33 9.30 -9.23
CA GLY A 38 8.28 10.31 -9.03
C GLY A 38 8.65 11.47 -8.11
N ARG A 39 9.67 11.32 -7.26
CA ARG A 39 10.30 12.46 -6.57
C ARG A 39 11.34 13.13 -7.46
N ARG A 40 12.21 12.34 -8.10
CA ARG A 40 13.28 12.87 -8.94
C ARG A 40 12.75 13.66 -10.14
N SER A 41 11.63 13.26 -10.74
CA SER A 41 10.96 13.96 -11.85
C SER A 41 10.38 15.32 -11.44
N ARG A 42 10.31 15.61 -10.13
CA ARG A 42 9.88 16.87 -9.55
C ARG A 42 11.03 17.59 -8.83
N ASP A 43 12.27 17.22 -9.14
CA ASP A 43 13.51 17.75 -8.55
C ASP A 43 13.58 17.67 -7.01
N TYR A 44 12.91 16.68 -6.42
CA TYR A 44 13.13 16.30 -5.03
C TYR A 44 14.24 15.26 -4.90
N TRP A 45 14.83 15.18 -3.70
CA TRP A 45 15.69 14.07 -3.30
C TRP A 45 15.00 12.73 -3.54
N ILE A 46 15.78 11.78 -4.06
CA ILE A 46 15.31 10.42 -4.31
C ILE A 46 14.93 9.75 -2.99
N SER A 47 13.90 8.91 -3.02
CA SER A 47 13.55 8.02 -1.91
C SER A 47 13.02 6.69 -2.46
N CYS A 48 12.55 5.79 -1.59
CA CYS A 48 11.95 4.52 -1.99
C CYS A 48 10.72 4.23 -1.14
N LEU A 49 9.66 3.72 -1.78
CA LEU A 49 8.39 3.43 -1.08
C LEU A 49 8.56 2.36 0.01
N ILE A 50 9.53 1.46 -0.18
CA ILE A 50 9.74 0.26 0.66
C ILE A 50 11.10 0.27 1.37
N ASN A 51 11.94 1.26 1.07
CA ASN A 51 13.23 1.43 1.73
C ASN A 51 13.33 2.87 2.25
N PRO A 52 12.86 3.12 3.48
CA PRO A 52 12.76 4.48 4.03
C PRO A 52 14.10 5.19 4.21
N SER A 53 15.22 4.46 4.27
CA SER A 53 16.56 5.04 4.41
C SER A 53 17.07 5.74 3.15
N VAL A 54 16.49 5.44 1.97
CA VAL A 54 16.94 6.02 0.70
C VAL A 54 16.80 7.54 0.73
N GLY A 55 17.92 8.23 0.54
CA GLY A 55 18.02 9.69 0.56
C GLY A 55 18.19 10.28 1.97
N ARG A 56 18.34 9.43 3.01
CA ARG A 56 18.52 9.82 4.41
C ARG A 56 19.74 9.16 5.05
N GLU A 57 20.54 8.42 4.30
CA GLU A 57 21.65 7.63 4.81
C GLU A 57 22.66 8.51 5.59
N ALA A 58 22.92 9.72 5.09
CA ALA A 58 23.81 10.68 5.78
C ALA A 58 23.21 11.22 7.09
N GLU A 59 21.88 11.42 7.15
CA GLU A 59 21.17 11.87 8.35
C GLU A 59 21.09 10.75 9.40
N TRP A 60 20.91 9.51 8.94
CA TRP A 60 20.69 8.34 9.79
C TRP A 60 21.96 7.59 10.17
N GLY A 61 23.11 7.96 9.61
CA GLY A 61 24.38 7.28 9.82
C GLY A 61 24.49 5.93 9.08
N GLY A 62 23.66 5.71 8.05
CA GLY A 62 23.63 4.49 7.24
C GLY A 62 22.22 3.96 6.98
N ASP A 63 22.14 2.68 6.61
CA ASP A 63 20.90 1.94 6.35
C ASP A 63 20.64 0.81 7.37
N ARG A 64 21.44 0.76 8.44
CA ARG A 64 21.37 -0.22 9.52
C ARG A 64 21.00 0.46 10.83
N PHE A 65 20.36 -0.30 11.71
CA PHE A 65 20.00 0.17 13.05
C PHE A 65 20.95 -0.41 14.08
N GLU A 66 21.41 0.44 15.00
CA GLU A 66 22.13 -0.01 16.17
C GLU A 66 21.18 -0.71 17.15
N PRO A 67 21.57 -1.87 17.71
CA PRO A 67 20.80 -2.53 18.76
C PRO A 67 20.57 -1.62 19.97
N VAL A 68 19.43 -1.81 20.65
CA VAL A 68 19.18 -1.12 21.92
C VAL A 68 19.91 -1.79 23.07
N GLU A 69 20.38 -0.99 24.02
CA GLU A 69 20.99 -1.49 25.26
C GLU A 69 19.95 -2.08 26.22
N ASN A 70 18.73 -1.53 26.22
CA ASN A 70 17.63 -1.94 27.08
C ASN A 70 16.41 -2.34 26.23
N PRO A 71 16.28 -3.63 25.87
CA PRO A 71 15.12 -4.14 25.15
C PRO A 71 13.81 -3.88 25.90
N GLN A 72 12.79 -3.51 25.14
CA GLN A 72 11.42 -3.28 25.62
C GLN A 72 10.45 -4.22 24.91
N LEU A 73 9.28 -4.45 25.52
CA LEU A 73 8.14 -5.08 24.89
C LEU A 73 7.35 -4.03 24.08
N VAL A 74 7.33 -4.19 22.76
CA VAL A 74 6.63 -3.30 21.83
C VAL A 74 5.39 -4.00 21.28
N LEU A 75 4.22 -3.42 21.52
CA LEU A 75 2.96 -3.84 20.90
C LEU A 75 2.69 -2.97 19.66
N VAL A 76 2.60 -3.60 18.50
CA VAL A 76 2.19 -2.96 17.25
C VAL A 76 0.76 -3.39 16.91
N VAL A 77 -0.17 -2.43 16.85
CA VAL A 77 -1.58 -2.68 16.56
C VAL A 77 -1.87 -2.36 15.09
N GLY A 78 -2.03 -3.39 14.27
CA GLY A 78 -2.30 -3.32 12.84
C GLY A 78 -1.14 -3.81 11.96
N GLY A 79 -1.40 -4.81 11.13
CA GLY A 79 -0.48 -5.42 10.17
C GLY A 79 -0.44 -4.74 8.80
N GLY A 80 -0.83 -3.47 8.71
CA GLY A 80 -0.64 -2.65 7.51
C GLY A 80 0.81 -2.18 7.31
N PRO A 81 1.16 -1.51 6.20
CA PRO A 81 2.55 -1.18 5.86
C PRO A 81 3.30 -0.38 6.95
N ALA A 82 2.59 0.49 7.68
CA ALA A 82 3.18 1.22 8.80
C ALA A 82 3.56 0.29 9.97
N GLY A 83 2.65 -0.61 10.36
CA GLY A 83 2.90 -1.58 11.42
C GLY A 83 3.93 -2.63 11.02
N LEU A 84 3.91 -3.07 9.76
CA LEU A 84 4.91 -4.01 9.23
C LEU A 84 6.33 -3.47 9.37
N GLU A 85 6.55 -2.22 8.94
CA GLU A 85 7.86 -1.60 9.05
C GLU A 85 8.24 -1.28 10.50
N ALA A 86 7.30 -0.80 11.32
CA ALA A 86 7.55 -0.54 12.73
C ALA A 86 7.97 -1.80 13.50
N ALA A 87 7.25 -2.91 13.31
CA ALA A 87 7.58 -4.19 13.93
C ALA A 87 8.93 -4.73 13.45
N ARG A 88 9.22 -4.63 12.14
CA ARG A 88 10.51 -5.05 11.57
C ARG A 88 11.67 -4.29 12.20
N VAL A 89 11.58 -2.96 12.24
CA VAL A 89 12.65 -2.10 12.78
C VAL A 89 12.81 -2.29 14.28
N ALA A 90 11.71 -2.36 15.04
CA ALA A 90 11.78 -2.60 16.49
C ALA A 90 12.47 -3.95 16.80
N ALA A 91 12.13 -5.01 16.06
CA ALA A 91 12.75 -6.31 16.25
C ALA A 91 14.22 -6.34 15.79
N GLU A 92 14.57 -5.69 14.67
CA GLU A 92 15.97 -5.56 14.23
C GLU A 92 16.84 -4.80 15.23
N ARG A 93 16.25 -3.86 15.97
CA ARG A 93 16.92 -3.16 17.08
C ARG A 93 17.04 -4.00 18.34
N GLY A 94 16.38 -5.17 18.41
CA GLY A 94 16.46 -6.10 19.55
C GLY A 94 15.31 -6.01 20.55
N HIS A 95 14.24 -5.26 20.26
CA HIS A 95 13.03 -5.27 21.10
C HIS A 95 12.27 -6.60 20.96
N ARG A 96 11.50 -6.95 22.01
CA ARG A 96 10.49 -8.01 21.90
C ARG A 96 9.25 -7.40 21.28
N VAL A 97 8.77 -7.96 20.17
CA VAL A 97 7.67 -7.37 19.40
C VAL A 97 6.48 -8.31 19.33
N ILE A 98 5.31 -7.79 19.68
CA ILE A 98 4.01 -8.41 19.40
C ILE A 98 3.33 -7.54 18.34
N LEU A 99 2.98 -8.12 17.20
CA LEU A 99 2.14 -7.48 16.18
C LEU A 99 0.75 -8.13 16.22
N SER A 100 -0.28 -7.34 16.52
CA SER A 100 -1.67 -7.80 16.51
C SER A 100 -2.38 -7.29 15.25
N GLU A 101 -2.91 -8.21 14.46
CA GLU A 101 -3.67 -7.94 13.25
C GLU A 101 -5.11 -8.48 13.41
N ALA A 102 -6.08 -7.62 13.11
CA ALA A 102 -7.49 -7.95 13.28
C ALA A 102 -7.98 -9.01 12.28
N SER A 103 -7.38 -9.08 11.09
CA SER A 103 -7.70 -10.08 10.07
C SER A 103 -6.82 -11.34 10.18
N ASP A 104 -7.06 -12.28 9.28
CA ASP A 104 -6.32 -13.55 9.16
C ASP A 104 -5.00 -13.41 8.37
N ARG A 105 -4.62 -12.19 7.95
CA ARG A 105 -3.49 -11.97 7.03
C ARG A 105 -2.88 -10.57 7.14
N LEU A 106 -1.57 -10.47 6.94
CA LEU A 106 -0.85 -9.20 6.94
C LEU A 106 -1.13 -8.36 5.68
N GLY A 107 -0.87 -7.06 5.77
CA GLY A 107 -0.82 -6.12 4.65
C GLY A 107 -1.87 -5.03 4.68
N GLY A 108 -2.97 -5.18 5.43
CA GLY A 108 -4.06 -4.19 5.49
C GLY A 108 -4.52 -3.71 4.11
N ALA A 109 -4.79 -2.41 3.95
CA ALA A 109 -5.17 -1.82 2.67
C ALA A 109 -4.08 -1.96 1.56
N PHE A 110 -2.83 -2.17 1.94
CA PHE A 110 -1.75 -2.37 0.98
C PHE A 110 -1.87 -3.72 0.26
N ARG A 111 -2.39 -4.76 0.94
CA ARG A 111 -2.73 -6.05 0.30
C ARG A 111 -3.73 -5.85 -0.84
N LEU A 112 -4.79 -5.07 -0.62
CA LEU A 112 -5.79 -4.76 -1.66
C LEU A 112 -5.14 -4.05 -2.86
N ALA A 113 -4.18 -3.15 -2.62
CA ALA A 113 -3.44 -2.52 -3.71
C ALA A 113 -2.63 -3.53 -4.55
N GLY A 114 -2.15 -4.63 -3.94
CA GLY A 114 -1.47 -5.73 -4.63
C GLY A 114 -2.39 -6.67 -5.40
N GLU A 115 -3.68 -6.70 -5.07
CA GLU A 115 -4.71 -7.50 -5.78
C GLU A 115 -5.21 -6.84 -7.08
N GLN A 116 -4.84 -5.57 -7.29
CA GLN A 116 -5.05 -4.87 -8.56
C GLN A 116 -4.18 -5.46 -9.68
N PRO A 117 -4.62 -5.38 -10.95
CA PRO A 117 -3.88 -5.96 -12.07
C PRO A 117 -2.44 -5.45 -12.13
N ARG A 118 -1.51 -6.40 -12.32
CA ARG A 118 -0.07 -6.13 -12.51
C ARG A 118 0.62 -5.46 -11.32
N ARG A 119 0.12 -5.65 -10.09
CA ARG A 119 0.72 -5.11 -8.86
C ARG A 119 1.09 -6.18 -7.81
N ALA A 120 1.20 -7.44 -8.23
CA ALA A 120 1.46 -8.58 -7.35
C ALA A 120 2.77 -8.47 -6.54
N GLN A 121 3.74 -7.67 -6.98
CA GLN A 121 4.97 -7.41 -6.22
C GLN A 121 4.71 -6.83 -4.83
N ILE A 122 3.55 -6.18 -4.62
CA ILE A 122 3.13 -5.71 -3.29
C ILE A 122 2.85 -6.90 -2.37
N LEU A 123 2.25 -7.97 -2.88
CA LEU A 123 2.03 -9.20 -2.14
C LEU A 123 3.37 -9.89 -1.85
N ASP A 124 4.29 -9.90 -2.82
CA ASP A 124 5.65 -10.43 -2.62
C ASP A 124 6.39 -9.69 -1.49
N LEU A 125 6.21 -8.37 -1.38
CA LEU A 125 6.78 -7.59 -0.27
C LEU A 125 6.15 -7.95 1.08
N ILE A 126 4.84 -8.20 1.13
CA ILE A 126 4.17 -8.64 2.35
C ILE A 126 4.73 -10.00 2.79
N SER A 127 4.93 -10.93 1.85
CA SER A 127 5.58 -12.22 2.14
C SER A 127 7.05 -12.07 2.53
N TRP A 128 7.74 -11.06 2.01
CA TRP A 128 9.07 -10.69 2.50
C TRP A 128 9.02 -10.26 3.97
N TYR A 129 8.05 -9.43 4.39
CA TYR A 129 7.88 -9.08 5.81
C TYR A 129 7.59 -10.31 6.68
N GLU A 130 6.73 -11.22 6.24
CA GLU A 130 6.45 -12.49 6.94
C GLU A 130 7.74 -13.28 7.19
N THR A 131 8.56 -13.47 6.14
CA THR A 131 9.87 -14.12 6.24
C THR A 131 10.81 -13.40 7.21
N ARG A 132 10.80 -12.06 7.21
CA ARG A 132 11.62 -11.26 8.14
C ARG A 132 11.14 -11.43 9.58
N PHE A 133 9.84 -11.48 9.82
CA PHE A 133 9.27 -11.65 11.16
C PHE A 133 9.61 -13.00 11.75
N GLU A 134 9.56 -14.07 10.97
CA GLU A 134 10.03 -15.40 11.40
C GLU A 134 11.50 -15.36 11.83
N LYS A 135 12.37 -14.77 11.01
CA LYS A 135 13.81 -14.66 11.30
C LYS A 135 14.12 -13.75 12.49
N LEU A 136 13.29 -12.73 12.74
CA LEU A 136 13.47 -11.75 13.81
C LEU A 136 12.74 -12.13 15.11
N GLY A 137 11.93 -13.19 15.11
CA GLY A 137 11.16 -13.62 16.28
C GLY A 137 10.02 -12.67 16.66
N VAL A 138 9.42 -11.99 15.68
CA VAL A 138 8.21 -11.16 15.91
C VAL A 138 7.02 -12.08 16.16
N GLU A 139 6.33 -11.89 17.29
CA GLU A 139 5.10 -12.62 17.59
C GLU A 139 3.93 -11.98 16.83
N VAL A 140 3.44 -12.65 15.79
CA VAL A 140 2.29 -12.18 15.01
C VAL A 140 1.01 -12.86 15.48
N ARG A 141 0.04 -12.07 15.95
CA ARG A 141 -1.29 -12.52 16.38
C ARG A 141 -2.33 -12.13 15.34
N PHE A 142 -2.81 -13.11 14.58
CA PHE A 142 -3.91 -12.94 13.64
C PHE A 142 -5.27 -13.07 14.32
N ASN A 143 -6.32 -12.58 13.67
CA ASN A 143 -7.69 -12.59 14.20
C ASN A 143 -7.78 -11.98 15.60
N SER A 144 -6.93 -10.99 15.88
CA SER A 144 -6.72 -10.41 17.19
C SER A 144 -6.97 -8.90 17.10
N TYR A 145 -8.24 -8.54 17.25
CA TYR A 145 -8.66 -7.14 17.40
C TYR A 145 -8.27 -6.66 18.80
N ILE A 146 -7.67 -5.47 18.89
CA ILE A 146 -7.19 -4.89 20.14
C ILE A 146 -8.12 -3.74 20.54
N GLU A 147 -8.77 -3.89 21.68
CA GLU A 147 -9.47 -2.85 22.41
C GLU A 147 -8.54 -2.12 23.38
N GLY A 148 -9.01 -1.01 23.96
CA GLY A 148 -8.21 -0.22 24.90
C GLY A 148 -7.81 -0.98 26.17
N SER A 149 -8.65 -1.91 26.65
CA SER A 149 -8.35 -2.76 27.80
C SER A 149 -7.23 -3.75 27.51
N ASP A 150 -7.22 -4.35 26.32
CA ASP A 150 -6.24 -5.38 25.93
C ASP A 150 -4.80 -4.85 25.96
N VAL A 151 -4.63 -3.55 25.64
CA VAL A 151 -3.33 -2.87 25.70
C VAL A 151 -2.74 -2.92 27.12
N THR A 152 -3.59 -2.77 28.14
CA THR A 152 -3.18 -2.81 29.54
C THR A 152 -2.82 -4.24 29.96
N ASP A 153 -3.62 -5.22 29.53
CA ASP A 153 -3.42 -6.64 29.88
C ASP A 153 -2.16 -7.25 29.25
N ILE A 154 -1.78 -6.80 28.05
CA ILE A 154 -0.54 -7.22 27.38
C ILE A 154 0.70 -6.70 28.13
N GLY A 155 0.59 -5.57 28.84
CA GLY A 155 1.69 -5.00 29.62
C GLY A 155 2.88 -4.54 28.77
N ALA A 156 2.62 -4.05 27.55
CA ALA A 156 3.67 -3.55 26.67
C ALA A 156 4.25 -2.21 27.18
N ASP A 157 5.57 -2.05 27.10
CA ASP A 157 6.26 -0.81 27.45
C ASP A 157 5.97 0.31 26.43
N VAL A 158 5.80 -0.07 25.16
CA VAL A 158 5.55 0.84 24.04
C VAL A 158 4.42 0.30 23.19
N VAL A 159 3.50 1.17 22.81
CA VAL A 159 2.37 0.84 21.94
C VAL A 159 2.43 1.70 20.68
N ILE A 160 2.42 1.05 19.51
CA ILE A 160 2.39 1.70 18.20
C ILE A 160 1.04 1.42 17.55
N LEU A 161 0.21 2.45 17.40
CA LEU A 161 -1.08 2.36 16.72
C LEU A 161 -0.89 2.55 15.21
N ALA A 162 -1.08 1.47 14.45
CA ALA A 162 -0.96 1.41 13.00
C ALA A 162 -2.25 0.84 12.35
N THR A 163 -3.41 1.24 12.88
CA THR A 163 -4.75 0.69 12.55
C THR A 163 -5.29 1.10 11.17
N GLY A 164 -4.57 1.94 10.44
CA GLY A 164 -4.91 2.31 9.07
C GLY A 164 -6.09 3.27 8.98
N SER A 165 -6.91 3.10 7.93
CA SER A 165 -8.07 3.96 7.65
C SER A 165 -9.16 3.16 6.95
N LEU A 166 -10.42 3.56 7.14
CA LEU A 166 -11.57 2.98 6.45
C LEU A 166 -12.11 3.95 5.39
N PRO A 167 -12.68 3.45 4.28
CA PRO A 167 -13.40 4.31 3.34
C PRO A 167 -14.62 4.93 4.04
N GLN A 168 -14.94 6.18 3.66
CA GLN A 168 -16.17 6.82 4.14
C GLN A 168 -17.39 6.17 3.51
N GLU A 169 -18.41 5.90 4.32
CA GLU A 169 -19.66 5.27 3.87
C GLU A 169 -20.67 6.26 3.30
N THR A 170 -20.37 7.57 3.32
CA THR A 170 -21.29 8.61 2.86
C THR A 170 -21.22 8.88 1.36
N GLY A 171 -20.20 8.36 0.66
CA GLY A 171 -19.94 8.70 -0.75
C GLY A 171 -19.50 10.16 -0.97
N PHE A 172 -18.95 10.79 0.08
CA PHE A 172 -18.42 12.15 0.03
C PHE A 172 -17.44 12.34 -1.16
N GLN A 173 -17.57 13.49 -1.81
CA GLN A 173 -16.79 13.86 -2.99
C GLN A 173 -16.12 15.22 -2.73
N LYS A 174 -14.79 15.26 -2.78
CA LYS A 174 -13.97 16.47 -2.62
C LYS A 174 -14.30 17.53 -3.67
N ALA A 175 -14.73 17.13 -4.87
CA ALA A 175 -15.14 18.07 -5.90
C ALA A 175 -16.52 18.71 -5.65
N MET A 176 -17.30 18.18 -4.69
CA MET A 176 -18.59 18.71 -4.26
C MET A 176 -18.62 18.81 -2.72
N PRO A 177 -17.78 19.66 -2.11
CA PRO A 177 -17.60 19.70 -0.66
C PRO A 177 -18.84 20.19 0.09
N ASP A 178 -19.75 20.88 -0.61
CA ASP A 178 -21.07 21.30 -0.12
C ASP A 178 -22.04 20.11 0.08
N ARG A 179 -21.71 18.93 -0.45
CA ARG A 179 -22.52 17.71 -0.38
C ARG A 179 -21.85 16.68 0.53
N PRO A 180 -22.26 16.56 1.81
CA PRO A 180 -21.62 15.64 2.76
C PRO A 180 -21.86 14.16 2.43
N SER A 181 -22.87 13.86 1.61
CA SER A 181 -23.20 12.51 1.16
C SER A 181 -23.65 12.49 -0.30
N LEU A 182 -23.36 11.39 -0.99
CA LEU A 182 -23.80 11.14 -2.35
C LEU A 182 -25.32 10.93 -2.38
N ALA A 183 -26.03 11.80 -3.12
CA ALA A 183 -27.45 11.62 -3.35
C ALA A 183 -27.73 10.25 -4.00
N GLY A 184 -28.66 9.49 -3.44
CA GLY A 184 -29.02 8.15 -3.92
C GLY A 184 -28.24 7.00 -3.29
N ILE A 185 -27.32 7.26 -2.36
CA ILE A 185 -26.51 6.23 -1.71
C ILE A 185 -27.35 5.20 -0.93
N GLU A 186 -28.51 5.61 -0.43
CA GLU A 186 -29.46 4.77 0.29
C GLU A 186 -30.03 3.61 -0.54
N ARG A 187 -29.85 3.66 -1.87
CA ARG A 187 -30.25 2.58 -2.79
C ARG A 187 -29.34 1.36 -2.72
N GLY A 188 -28.23 1.42 -1.98
CA GLY A 188 -27.37 0.27 -1.68
C GLY A 188 -26.53 -0.23 -2.86
N ASN A 189 -26.37 0.57 -3.90
CA ASN A 189 -25.59 0.25 -5.12
C ASN A 189 -24.28 1.05 -5.23
N VAL A 190 -23.80 1.61 -4.12
CA VAL A 190 -22.56 2.37 -4.02
C VAL A 190 -21.59 1.58 -3.14
N PHE A 191 -20.39 1.35 -3.65
CA PHE A 191 -19.39 0.51 -2.99
C PHE A 191 -18.04 1.21 -2.96
N SER A 192 -17.29 1.02 -1.88
CA SER A 192 -15.89 1.48 -1.80
C SER A 192 -15.01 0.64 -2.73
N ALA A 193 -13.93 1.22 -3.25
CA ALA A 193 -12.95 0.45 -4.03
C ALA A 193 -12.37 -0.71 -3.21
N GLU A 194 -12.18 -0.51 -1.91
CA GLU A 194 -11.78 -1.55 -0.97
C GLU A 194 -12.73 -2.74 -0.99
N SER A 195 -14.04 -2.52 -0.83
CA SER A 195 -15.04 -3.61 -0.84
C SER A 195 -15.12 -4.32 -2.19
N VAL A 196 -14.89 -3.59 -3.29
CA VAL A 196 -14.85 -4.17 -4.65
C VAL A 196 -13.64 -5.08 -4.81
N ILE A 197 -12.44 -4.59 -4.49
CA ILE A 197 -11.21 -5.38 -4.62
C ILE A 197 -11.23 -6.59 -3.68
N ALA A 198 -11.73 -6.41 -2.45
CA ALA A 198 -11.92 -7.48 -1.47
C ALA A 198 -13.04 -8.48 -1.84
N ARG A 199 -13.73 -8.28 -2.98
CA ARG A 199 -14.83 -9.13 -3.47
C ARG A 199 -16.03 -9.21 -2.52
N GLN A 200 -16.28 -8.14 -1.77
CA GLN A 200 -17.41 -8.00 -0.85
C GLN A 200 -18.61 -7.29 -1.50
N ALA A 201 -18.40 -6.62 -2.64
CA ALA A 201 -19.44 -5.95 -3.39
C ALA A 201 -20.05 -6.85 -4.48
N ARG A 202 -21.39 -6.85 -4.61
CA ARG A 202 -22.11 -7.49 -5.72
C ARG A 202 -22.42 -6.47 -6.81
N LEU A 203 -21.65 -6.51 -7.89
CA LEU A 203 -21.74 -5.52 -8.97
C LEU A 203 -22.61 -6.01 -10.13
N GLY A 204 -23.30 -5.07 -10.78
CA GLY A 204 -24.00 -5.31 -12.05
C GLY A 204 -23.05 -5.25 -13.25
N LYS A 205 -23.59 -5.45 -14.46
CA LYS A 205 -22.81 -5.40 -15.71
C LYS A 205 -22.15 -4.05 -15.95
N ARG A 206 -22.85 -2.94 -15.68
CA ARG A 206 -22.39 -1.57 -15.89
C ARG A 206 -21.97 -0.95 -14.57
N VAL A 207 -20.75 -0.42 -14.51
CA VAL A 207 -20.17 0.15 -13.29
C VAL A 207 -19.62 1.54 -13.57
N VAL A 208 -20.00 2.50 -12.74
CA VAL A 208 -19.41 3.84 -12.73
C VAL A 208 -18.38 3.89 -11.61
N VAL A 209 -17.14 4.27 -11.95
CA VAL A 209 -16.05 4.49 -10.99
C VAL A 209 -15.85 5.99 -10.85
N THR A 210 -16.24 6.56 -9.71
CA THR A 210 -15.95 7.96 -9.36
C THR A 210 -14.53 8.09 -8.81
N ASP A 211 -13.59 8.58 -9.62
CA ASP A 211 -12.18 8.73 -9.25
C ASP A 211 -11.81 10.20 -9.00
N GLU A 212 -11.70 10.56 -7.72
CA GLU A 212 -11.16 11.84 -7.26
C GLU A 212 -9.75 11.72 -6.69
N THR A 213 -9.12 10.55 -6.87
CA THR A 213 -7.76 10.29 -6.42
C THR A 213 -6.74 10.48 -7.55
N GLY A 214 -7.18 10.29 -8.80
CA GLY A 214 -6.33 10.37 -9.99
C GLY A 214 -5.22 9.32 -10.00
N GLY A 215 -5.33 8.26 -9.19
CA GLY A 215 -4.27 7.31 -8.92
C GLY A 215 -4.69 5.85 -9.15
N TRP A 216 -3.83 4.94 -8.68
CA TRP A 216 -4.06 3.50 -8.83
C TRP A 216 -5.34 3.00 -8.13
N LYS A 217 -5.81 3.68 -7.06
CA LYS A 217 -7.02 3.25 -6.36
C LYS A 217 -8.22 3.25 -7.31
N GLY A 218 -8.50 4.36 -7.98
CA GLY A 218 -9.60 4.44 -8.95
C GLY A 218 -9.32 3.65 -10.23
N CYS A 219 -8.26 4.01 -10.94
CA CYS A 219 -7.98 3.44 -12.27
C CYS A 219 -7.56 1.96 -12.22
N GLY A 220 -6.89 1.50 -11.17
CA GLY A 220 -6.59 0.08 -10.97
C GLY A 220 -7.83 -0.76 -10.65
N THR A 221 -8.82 -0.17 -9.96
CA THR A 221 -10.14 -0.80 -9.75
C THR A 221 -10.91 -0.89 -11.06
N ALA A 222 -10.92 0.18 -11.85
CA ALA A 222 -11.53 0.20 -13.18
C ALA A 222 -10.92 -0.87 -14.10
N TRP A 223 -9.58 -1.00 -14.10
CA TRP A 223 -8.89 -2.06 -14.84
C TRP A 223 -9.36 -3.45 -14.40
N LYS A 224 -9.36 -3.72 -13.08
CA LYS A 224 -9.79 -5.02 -12.55
C LYS A 224 -11.19 -5.41 -13.02
N LEU A 225 -12.13 -4.46 -12.94
CA LEU A 225 -13.52 -4.66 -13.33
C LEU A 225 -13.67 -4.90 -14.84
N ALA A 226 -12.91 -4.18 -15.66
CA ALA A 226 -12.92 -4.39 -17.09
C ALA A 226 -12.37 -5.77 -17.50
N GLU A 227 -11.28 -6.25 -16.86
CA GLU A 227 -10.79 -7.64 -17.05
C GLU A 227 -11.81 -8.69 -16.62
N GLN A 228 -12.69 -8.36 -15.66
CA GLN A 228 -13.80 -9.21 -15.21
C GLN A 228 -15.04 -9.10 -16.11
N GLY A 229 -14.98 -8.32 -17.19
CA GLY A 229 -16.05 -8.18 -18.17
C GLY A 229 -17.15 -7.19 -17.79
N HIS A 230 -16.93 -6.31 -16.81
CA HIS A 230 -17.84 -5.19 -16.56
C HIS A 230 -17.67 -4.10 -17.64
N GLU A 231 -18.77 -3.41 -17.96
CA GLU A 231 -18.77 -2.18 -18.75
C GLU A 231 -18.47 -1.02 -17.80
N VAL A 232 -17.25 -0.48 -17.85
CA VAL A 232 -16.75 0.48 -16.88
C VAL A 232 -16.72 1.89 -17.46
N ILE A 233 -17.27 2.84 -16.71
CA ILE A 233 -17.16 4.27 -16.98
C ILE A 233 -16.41 4.91 -15.81
N VAL A 234 -15.26 5.52 -16.08
CA VAL A 234 -14.51 6.29 -15.08
C VAL A 234 -14.94 7.74 -15.17
N VAL A 235 -15.46 8.28 -14.06
CA VAL A 235 -15.86 9.67 -13.93
C VAL A 235 -14.88 10.37 -13.00
N THR A 236 -14.25 11.46 -13.46
CA THR A 236 -13.30 12.24 -12.66
C THR A 236 -13.55 13.74 -12.78
N PRO A 237 -13.35 14.51 -11.70
CA PRO A 237 -13.32 15.98 -11.76
C PRO A 237 -11.97 16.52 -12.24
N ASP A 238 -10.92 15.69 -12.30
CA ASP A 238 -9.60 16.15 -12.73
C ASP A 238 -9.58 16.45 -14.24
N ALA A 239 -8.82 17.48 -14.63
CA ALA A 239 -8.64 17.84 -16.03
C ALA A 239 -8.03 16.71 -16.88
N LEU A 240 -7.25 15.84 -16.22
CA LEU A 240 -6.60 14.66 -16.78
C LEU A 240 -6.97 13.43 -15.96
N ILE A 241 -7.36 12.37 -16.66
CA ILE A 241 -7.46 11.02 -16.10
C ILE A 241 -6.07 10.60 -15.61
N GLU A 242 -5.99 9.88 -14.49
CA GLU A 242 -4.73 9.39 -13.91
C GLU A 242 -3.72 10.50 -13.56
N LYS A 243 -4.21 11.70 -13.21
CA LYS A 243 -3.38 12.87 -12.89
C LYS A 243 -2.21 12.56 -11.95
N GLU A 244 -2.41 11.75 -10.91
CA GLU A 244 -1.36 11.41 -9.96
C GLU A 244 -0.37 10.34 -10.47
N LEU A 245 -0.68 9.65 -11.58
CA LEU A 245 0.18 8.64 -12.17
C LEU A 245 1.18 9.20 -13.18
N GLN A 246 0.97 10.43 -13.68
CA GLN A 246 1.90 11.11 -14.58
C GLN A 246 3.31 11.21 -13.99
N ARG A 247 3.40 11.52 -12.68
CA ARG A 247 4.68 11.59 -11.97
C ARG A 247 5.44 10.26 -11.95
N THR A 248 4.73 9.14 -12.13
CA THR A 248 5.30 7.79 -12.17
C THR A 248 5.48 7.24 -13.58
N SER A 249 5.06 8.00 -14.60
CA SER A 249 4.99 7.58 -16.01
C SER A 249 4.17 6.30 -16.21
N ALA A 250 3.21 6.05 -15.31
CA ALA A 250 2.32 4.90 -15.36
C ALA A 250 0.98 5.22 -16.02
N ASP A 251 0.66 6.50 -16.21
CA ASP A 251 -0.57 6.99 -16.84
C ASP A 251 -0.71 6.51 -18.29
N VAL A 252 0.29 6.72 -19.14
CA VAL A 252 0.23 6.34 -20.57
C VAL A 252 -0.02 4.84 -20.79
N PRO A 253 0.77 3.90 -20.21
CA PRO A 253 0.52 2.47 -20.40
C PRO A 253 -0.80 2.01 -19.77
N LEU A 254 -1.23 2.61 -18.65
CA LEU A 254 -2.50 2.30 -18.02
C LEU A 254 -3.67 2.73 -18.89
N ARG A 255 -3.67 3.97 -19.36
CA ARG A 255 -4.73 4.51 -20.23
C ARG A 255 -4.88 3.73 -21.51
N ARG A 256 -3.77 3.33 -22.13
CA ARG A 256 -3.79 2.47 -23.32
C ARG A 256 -4.47 1.14 -23.00
N THR A 257 -4.14 0.52 -21.87
CA THR A 257 -4.76 -0.73 -21.44
C THR A 257 -6.26 -0.57 -21.18
N LEU A 258 -6.66 0.46 -20.44
CA LEU A 258 -8.06 0.76 -20.16
C LEU A 258 -8.85 1.02 -21.46
N SER A 259 -8.26 1.74 -22.42
CA SER A 259 -8.86 1.98 -23.74
C SER A 259 -9.04 0.68 -24.54
N MET A 260 -8.05 -0.21 -24.54
CA MET A 260 -8.17 -1.53 -25.21
C MET A 260 -9.24 -2.42 -24.56
N LEU A 261 -9.46 -2.25 -23.26
CA LEU A 261 -10.52 -2.90 -22.48
C LEU A 261 -11.90 -2.24 -22.66
N GLY A 262 -12.01 -1.18 -23.46
CA GLY A 262 -13.28 -0.49 -23.71
C GLY A 262 -13.78 0.36 -22.55
N VAL A 263 -12.92 0.72 -21.60
CA VAL A 263 -13.28 1.61 -20.50
C VAL A 263 -13.55 3.01 -21.05
N GLN A 264 -14.72 3.55 -20.70
CA GLN A 264 -15.12 4.90 -21.08
C GLN A 264 -14.66 5.89 -20.01
N PHE A 265 -14.35 7.11 -20.43
CA PHE A 265 -13.92 8.17 -19.54
C PHE A 265 -14.78 9.40 -19.71
N GLU A 266 -15.33 9.87 -18.60
CA GLU A 266 -16.18 11.05 -18.52
C GLU A 266 -15.52 12.07 -17.59
N ARG A 267 -15.30 13.28 -18.12
CA ARG A 267 -14.82 14.40 -17.31
C ARG A 267 -16.02 15.24 -16.94
N ARG A 268 -16.24 15.50 -15.66
CA ARG A 268 -17.26 16.47 -15.27
C ARG A 268 -16.72 17.86 -15.57
N ALA A 269 -17.34 18.55 -16.53
CA ALA A 269 -17.21 20.00 -16.62
C ALA A 269 -17.79 20.58 -15.32
N ALA A 270 -16.97 21.30 -14.58
CA ALA A 270 -17.42 22.09 -13.44
C ALA A 270 -18.36 23.21 -13.91
#